data_AF-A0A401PJM0-F1
#
_entry.id   AF-A0A401PJM0-F1
#
_cell.length_a   1.000
_cell.length_b   1.000
_cell.length_c   1.000
_cell.angle_alpha   90.00
_cell.angle_beta   90.00
_cell.angle_gamma   90.00
#
_symmetry.space_group_name_H-M   'P 1'
#
loop_
_entity.id
_entity.type
_entity.pdbx_description
1 polymer ?
#
loop_
_entity_poly.entity_id
_entity_poly.type
_entity_poly.pdbx_seq_one_letter_code
_entity_poly.pdbx_strand_id
1 'polypeptide(L)'
;MPCGEDPLSALNTDIGIGAGNPYTWWIGRGNEKHYYWGGSGPGIQKCACGIERNCTNPKYYCNCDADAKQWRKDTGLLAYKNHLPVSQVLVGDTSRSGSEAKLGVGPLRCQGDSKYFSFHVTQVVI
;
A
#
# COMPACT_ATOMS: atom_id res chain seq x y z
N MET A 1 -6.24 -23.66 -3.17
CA MET A 1 -5.68 -22.34 -3.56
C MET A 1 -5.43 -21.58 -2.27
N PRO A 2 -4.20 -21.20 -1.91
CA PRO A 2 -4.00 -20.41 -0.70
C PRO A 2 -4.58 -19.02 -0.96
N CYS A 3 -5.20 -18.41 0.05
CA CYS A 3 -5.86 -17.11 -0.02
C CYS A 3 -5.00 -16.11 -0.79
N GLY A 4 -5.51 -15.63 -1.93
CA GLY A 4 -4.79 -14.72 -2.81
C GLY A 4 -4.58 -13.38 -2.13
N GLU A 5 -3.31 -12.99 -1.99
CA GLU A 5 -2.92 -11.63 -1.63
C GLU A 5 -3.25 -10.73 -2.84
N ASP A 6 -4.49 -10.22 -2.89
CA ASP A 6 -4.86 -9.29 -3.95
C ASP A 6 -4.09 -7.96 -3.73
N PRO A 7 -3.29 -7.48 -4.69
CA PRO A 7 -2.63 -6.18 -4.55
C PRO A 7 -3.67 -5.06 -4.46
N LEU A 8 -3.35 -3.91 -3.85
CA LEU A 8 -4.24 -2.75 -3.90
C LEU A 8 -4.61 -2.44 -5.35
N SER A 9 -5.88 -2.63 -5.67
CA SER A 9 -6.41 -2.49 -7.01
C SER A 9 -7.61 -1.55 -7.00
N ALA A 10 -7.67 -0.65 -7.97
CA ALA A 10 -8.68 0.40 -8.07
C ALA A 10 -9.28 0.47 -9.48
N LEU A 11 -10.58 0.73 -9.55
CA LEU A 11 -11.35 1.05 -10.75
C LEU A 11 -12.12 2.35 -10.50
N ASN A 12 -11.98 3.34 -11.39
CA ASN A 12 -12.59 4.67 -11.24
C ASN A 12 -12.44 5.24 -9.83
N THR A 13 -11.28 5.02 -9.21
CA THR A 13 -10.99 5.45 -7.85
C THR A 13 -9.59 6.05 -7.90
N ASP A 14 -9.43 7.24 -7.31
CA ASP A 14 -8.14 7.86 -7.04
C ASP A 14 -7.79 7.62 -5.57
N ILE A 15 -6.72 6.85 -5.33
CA ILE A 15 -6.30 6.54 -3.96
C ILE A 15 -5.57 7.72 -3.28
N GLY A 16 -5.17 8.73 -4.05
CA GLY A 16 -4.67 10.01 -3.56
C GLY A 16 -3.26 9.95 -2.98
N ILE A 17 -2.41 9.01 -3.40
CA ILE A 17 -1.04 8.87 -2.85
C ILE A 17 -0.13 9.91 -3.53
N GLY A 18 -0.07 11.12 -2.98
CA GLY A 18 0.87 12.17 -3.38
C GLY A 18 0.29 13.49 -3.88
N ALA A 19 -1.01 13.73 -3.71
CA ALA A 19 -1.65 15.00 -4.04
C ALA A 19 -2.53 15.50 -2.89
N GLY A 20 -1.96 16.29 -1.97
CA GLY A 20 -2.73 16.98 -0.94
C GLY A 20 -3.18 16.07 0.21
N ASN A 21 -4.49 15.98 0.45
CA ASN A 21 -5.09 15.16 1.49
C ASN A 21 -5.34 13.74 0.95
N PRO A 22 -4.50 12.74 1.28
CA PRO A 22 -4.65 11.38 0.76
C PRO A 22 -5.97 10.75 1.22
N TYR A 23 -6.66 10.09 0.29
CA TYR A 23 -7.92 9.37 0.56
C TYR A 23 -7.69 7.99 1.16
N THR A 24 -6.51 7.41 0.91
CA THR A 24 -6.14 6.05 1.32
C THR A 24 -4.99 6.09 2.32
N TRP A 25 -5.11 5.32 3.40
CA TRP A 25 -4.07 5.16 4.42
C TRP A 25 -4.22 3.84 5.15
N TRP A 26 -3.16 3.43 5.83
CA TRP A 26 -3.19 2.30 6.74
C TRP A 26 -2.81 2.70 8.16
N ILE A 27 -3.21 1.89 9.13
CA ILE A 27 -2.97 2.13 10.55
C ILE A 27 -2.00 1.07 11.07
N GLY A 28 -0.95 1.52 11.74
CA GLY A 28 0.11 0.69 12.28
C GLY A 28 -0.05 0.33 13.75
N ARG A 29 1.06 -0.11 14.36
CA ARG A 29 1.15 -0.54 15.76
C ARG A 29 0.79 0.54 16.78
N GLY A 30 1.14 1.79 16.53
CA GLY A 30 0.90 2.91 17.44
C GLY A 30 -0.45 3.60 17.19
N ASN A 31 -1.35 2.99 16.41
CA ASN A 31 -2.63 3.58 16.00
C ASN A 31 -2.48 4.90 15.22
N GLU A 32 -1.33 5.07 14.57
CA GLU A 32 -1.00 6.21 13.74
C GLU A 32 -1.32 5.94 12.27
N LYS A 33 -1.69 7.00 11.53
CA LYS A 33 -2.00 6.92 10.10
C LYS A 33 -0.71 6.99 9.28
N HIS A 34 -0.58 6.06 8.35
CA HIS A 34 0.52 5.97 7.39
C HIS A 34 0.02 6.13 5.97
N TYR A 35 0.67 7.02 5.21
CA TYR A 35 0.27 7.40 3.86
C TYR A 35 1.24 6.94 2.77
N TYR A 36 2.32 6.26 3.15
CA TYR A 36 3.19 5.59 2.19
C TYR A 36 2.66 4.17 1.91
N TRP A 37 2.92 3.68 0.71
CA TRP A 37 2.43 2.37 0.26
C TRP A 37 3.54 1.34 0.08
N GLY A 38 3.17 0.14 -0.36
CA GLY A 38 4.10 -0.95 -0.67
C GLY A 38 5.23 -0.51 -1.61
N GLY A 39 6.46 -0.85 -1.24
CA GLY A 39 7.68 -0.47 -1.97
C GLY A 39 8.17 0.95 -1.68
N SER A 40 7.47 1.68 -0.80
CA SER A 40 7.83 3.03 -0.36
C SER A 40 8.10 3.07 1.14
N GLY A 41 8.62 4.21 1.61
CA GLY A 41 8.95 4.45 3.01
C GLY A 41 8.28 5.69 3.59
N PRO A 42 8.36 5.88 4.92
CA PRO A 42 7.82 7.08 5.58
C PRO A 42 8.32 8.38 4.92
N GLY A 43 7.41 9.33 4.70
CA GLY A 43 7.70 10.61 4.05
C GLY A 43 7.72 10.56 2.51
N ILE A 44 7.68 9.37 1.90
CA ILE A 44 7.65 9.22 0.44
C ILE A 44 6.20 8.96 0.00
N GLN A 45 5.60 9.96 -0.63
CA GLN A 45 4.23 9.91 -1.12
C GLN A 45 4.16 9.37 -2.56
N LYS A 46 4.71 8.17 -2.76
CA LYS A 46 4.72 7.45 -4.05
C LYS A 46 4.56 5.95 -3.79
N CYS A 47 4.03 5.22 -4.76
CA CYS A 47 4.08 3.76 -4.78
C CYS A 47 5.40 3.27 -5.38
N ALA A 48 5.67 1.97 -5.31
CA ALA A 48 6.83 1.33 -5.94
C ALA A 48 7.07 1.81 -7.37
N CYS A 49 6.01 1.83 -8.21
CA CYS A 49 6.16 2.23 -9.60
C CYS A 49 6.58 3.69 -9.79
N GLY A 50 6.18 4.57 -8.87
CA GLY A 50 6.49 6.00 -8.91
C GLY A 50 7.93 6.28 -8.47
N ILE A 51 8.49 5.41 -7.63
CA ILE A 51 9.90 5.42 -7.26
C ILE A 51 10.75 4.89 -8.42
N GLU A 52 10.35 3.76 -9.02
CA GLU A 52 11.02 3.11 -10.14
C GLU A 52 10.82 3.82 -11.49
N ARG A 53 9.89 4.79 -11.55
CA ARG A 53 9.50 5.53 -12.77
C ARG A 53 8.97 4.62 -13.89
N ASN A 54 8.25 3.56 -13.52
CA ASN A 54 7.68 2.58 -14.45
C ASN A 54 6.15 2.45 -14.31
N CYS A 55 5.47 3.41 -13.66
CA CYS A 55 4.01 3.44 -13.64
C CYS A 55 3.44 3.46 -15.07
N THR A 56 2.28 2.86 -15.26
CA THR A 56 1.66 2.73 -16.59
C THR A 56 1.41 4.10 -17.24
N ASN A 57 1.07 5.08 -16.41
CA ASN A 57 0.96 6.47 -16.82
C ASN A 57 2.00 7.30 -16.04
N PRO A 58 3.01 7.88 -16.72
CA PRO A 58 4.10 8.60 -16.07
C PRO A 58 3.68 9.90 -15.38
N LYS A 59 2.44 10.36 -15.58
CA LYS A 59 1.87 11.53 -14.90
C LYS A 59 1.58 11.27 -13.41
N TYR A 60 1.40 10.00 -13.01
CA TYR A 60 0.96 9.62 -11.67
C TYR A 60 2.08 8.95 -10.87
N TYR A 61 1.97 8.99 -9.54
CA TYR A 61 2.94 8.36 -8.62
C TYR A 61 2.52 6.97 -8.15
N CYS A 62 1.26 6.62 -8.34
CA CYS A 62 0.73 5.27 -8.22
C CYS A 62 -0.13 4.94 -9.45
N ASN A 63 -0.26 3.66 -9.80
CA ASN A 63 -1.13 3.27 -10.92
C ASN A 63 -2.60 3.54 -10.59
N CYS A 64 -2.98 3.36 -9.32
CA CYS A 64 -4.33 3.56 -8.82
C CYS A 64 -4.73 5.04 -8.65
N ASP A 65 -3.84 6.01 -8.82
CA ASP A 65 -4.21 7.44 -8.82
C ASP A 65 -4.81 7.91 -10.16
N ALA A 66 -4.84 7.03 -11.17
CA ALA A 66 -5.20 7.42 -12.53
C ALA A 66 -6.71 7.65 -12.76
N ASP A 67 -7.56 7.38 -11.75
CA ASP A 67 -9.04 7.43 -11.83
C ASP A 67 -9.59 6.79 -13.13
N ALA A 68 -9.01 5.65 -13.50
CA ALA A 68 -9.23 5.06 -14.81
C ALA A 68 -10.41 4.08 -14.82
N LYS A 69 -11.11 4.00 -15.96
CA LYS A 69 -12.17 2.99 -16.24
C LYS A 69 -11.65 1.56 -16.43
N GLN A 70 -10.39 1.32 -16.08
CA GLN A 70 -9.77 0.01 -16.09
C GLN A 70 -9.13 -0.25 -14.74
N TRP A 71 -9.11 -1.52 -14.33
CA TRP A 71 -8.42 -1.92 -13.11
C TRP A 71 -6.93 -1.55 -13.20
N ARG A 72 -6.50 -0.79 -12.20
CA ARG A 72 -5.09 -0.50 -11.92
C ARG A 72 -4.72 -1.16 -10.61
N LYS A 73 -3.45 -1.47 -10.46
CA LYS A 73 -2.93 -2.15 -9.28
C LYS A 73 -1.59 -1.58 -8.86
N ASP A 74 -1.40 -1.48 -7.57
CA ASP A 74 -0.14 -1.18 -6.92
C ASP A 74 0.13 -2.29 -5.91
N THR A 75 1.36 -2.77 -5.88
CA THR A 75 1.78 -3.78 -4.91
C THR A 75 3.18 -3.47 -4.44
N GLY A 76 3.49 -3.84 -3.20
CA GLY A 76 4.85 -3.85 -2.72
C GLY A 76 4.95 -4.26 -1.27
N LEU A 77 6.14 -4.07 -0.72
CA LEU A 77 6.45 -4.43 0.66
C LEU A 77 6.38 -3.19 1.56
N LEU A 78 5.62 -3.29 2.66
CA LEU A 78 5.79 -2.43 3.82
C LEU A 78 6.91 -3.03 4.67
N ALA A 79 8.09 -2.42 4.65
CA ALA A 79 9.29 -2.92 5.33
C ALA A 79 9.72 -2.07 6.55
N TYR A 80 9.03 -0.96 6.83
CA TYR A 80 9.37 -0.11 7.96
C TYR A 80 8.85 -0.69 9.28
N LYS A 81 9.75 -1.41 9.96
CA LYS A 81 9.46 -2.29 11.12
C LYS A 81 8.69 -1.60 12.25
N ASN A 82 9.02 -0.35 12.56
CA ASN A 82 8.46 0.35 13.73
C ASN A 82 6.97 0.68 13.58
N HIS A 83 6.45 0.68 12.36
CA HIS A 83 5.03 0.95 12.08
C HIS A 83 4.20 -0.32 11.95
N LEU A 84 4.84 -1.48 11.74
CA LEU A 84 4.16 -2.77 11.62
C LEU A 84 3.78 -3.33 13.01
N PRO A 85 2.74 -4.18 13.11
CA PRO A 85 1.90 -4.69 12.02
C PRO A 85 0.87 -3.68 11.49
N VAL A 86 0.36 -3.95 10.28
CA VAL A 86 -0.84 -3.29 9.76
C VAL A 86 -2.05 -3.79 10.56
N SER A 87 -2.78 -2.89 11.19
CA SER A 87 -3.99 -3.22 11.95
C SER A 87 -5.27 -2.92 11.19
N GLN A 88 -5.26 -1.87 10.36
CA GLN A 88 -6.39 -1.46 9.53
C GLN A 88 -5.89 -0.81 8.25
N VAL A 89 -6.72 -0.88 7.22
CA VAL A 89 -6.52 -0.13 5.99
C VAL A 89 -7.82 0.50 5.58
N LEU A 90 -7.76 1.77 5.18
CA LEU A 90 -8.89 2.49 4.63
C LEU A 90 -8.57 2.89 3.19
N VAL A 91 -9.46 2.54 2.28
CA VAL A 91 -9.42 2.99 0.89
C VAL A 91 -10.58 3.97 0.67
N GLY A 92 -10.23 5.22 0.35
CA GLY A 92 -11.21 6.28 0.10
C GLY A 92 -11.64 6.37 -1.36
N ASP A 93 -12.44 7.40 -1.67
CA ASP A 93 -12.93 7.70 -3.02
C ASP A 93 -13.77 6.59 -3.70
N THR A 94 -14.29 5.66 -2.90
CA THR A 94 -15.16 4.55 -3.33
C THR A 94 -16.66 4.89 -3.27
N SER A 95 -17.02 6.12 -2.88
CA SER A 95 -18.43 6.55 -2.76
C SER A 95 -19.05 7.04 -4.08
N ARG A 96 -18.25 7.22 -5.13
CA ARG A 96 -18.72 7.63 -6.46
C ARG A 96 -19.31 6.43 -7.21
N SER A 97 -20.27 6.70 -8.10
CA SER A 97 -20.91 5.65 -8.89
C SER A 97 -19.91 5.01 -9.85
N GLY A 98 -19.76 3.68 -9.77
CA GLY A 98 -18.83 2.92 -10.60
C GLY A 98 -17.39 2.89 -10.09
N SER A 99 -17.14 3.39 -8.88
CA SER A 99 -15.86 3.31 -8.18
C SER A 99 -15.77 2.02 -7.37
N GLU A 100 -14.70 1.26 -7.56
CA GLU A 100 -14.44 0.03 -6.83
C GLU A 100 -12.96 -0.04 -6.42
N ALA A 101 -12.71 -0.59 -5.23
CA ALA A 101 -11.37 -0.91 -4.79
C ALA A 101 -11.31 -2.30 -4.15
N LYS A 102 -10.18 -2.98 -4.34
CA LYS A 102 -9.86 -4.27 -3.75
C LYS A 102 -8.49 -4.17 -3.10
N LEU A 103 -8.33 -4.83 -1.97
CA LEU A 103 -7.10 -4.80 -1.20
C LEU A 103 -6.91 -6.15 -0.50
N GLY A 104 -5.68 -6.64 -0.56
CA GLY A 104 -5.15 -7.72 0.25
C GLY A 104 -3.98 -7.20 1.08
N VAL A 105 -3.88 -7.71 2.30
CA VAL A 105 -2.78 -7.44 3.22
C VAL A 105 -2.20 -8.78 3.63
N GLY A 106 -0.94 -9.00 3.27
CA GLY A 106 -0.28 -10.27 3.53
C GLY A 106 0.07 -10.49 4.99
N PRO A 107 0.39 -11.75 5.34
CA PRO A 107 0.80 -12.08 6.69
C PRO A 107 2.07 -11.31 7.06
N LEU A 108 2.13 -10.86 8.31
CA LEU A 108 3.34 -10.32 8.89
C LEU A 108 4.46 -11.37 8.83
N ARG A 109 5.52 -11.05 8.09
CA ARG A 109 6.74 -11.87 8.08
C ARG A 109 7.68 -11.40 9.17
N CYS A 110 8.24 -12.36 9.89
CA CYS A 110 9.28 -12.13 10.89
C CYS A 110 10.49 -13.00 10.53
N GLN A 111 11.69 -12.43 10.62
CA GLN A 111 12.95 -13.14 10.44
C GLN A 111 13.80 -12.98 11.71
N GLY A 112 14.20 -14.10 12.30
CA GLY A 112 15.14 -14.11 13.41
C GLY A 112 16.58 -14.14 12.90
N ASP A 113 17.49 -13.47 13.60
CA ASP A 113 18.93 -13.71 13.42
C ASP A 113 19.32 -14.93 14.26
N SER A 114 20.01 -15.92 13.71
CA SER A 114 20.40 -17.13 14.46
C SER A 114 21.41 -16.89 15.59
N LYS A 115 21.99 -15.68 15.68
CA LYS A 115 23.04 -15.33 16.64
C LYS A 115 22.53 -14.71 17.94
N TYR A 116 21.30 -14.21 17.95
CA TYR A 116 20.62 -13.63 19.11
C TYR A 116 19.16 -14.06 19.00
N PHE A 117 18.49 -14.49 20.08
CA PHE A 117 17.05 -14.83 20.06
C PHE A 117 16.15 -13.59 19.82
N SER A 118 16.44 -12.81 18.78
CA SER A 118 15.79 -11.58 18.37
C SER A 118 15.01 -11.87 17.10
N PHE A 119 13.69 -11.91 17.20
CA PHE A 119 12.79 -11.94 16.06
C PHE A 119 12.61 -10.52 15.54
N HIS A 120 12.97 -10.27 14.28
CA HIS A 120 12.70 -8.99 13.64
C HIS A 120 11.47 -9.11 12.76
N VAL A 121 10.47 -8.26 12.99
CA VAL A 121 9.44 -8.02 11.97
C VAL A 121 10.16 -7.58 10.69
N THR A 122 9.91 -8.26 9.58
CA THR A 122 10.58 -7.96 8.32
C THR A 122 9.70 -7.17 7.39
N GLN A 123 8.50 -7.67 7.05
CA GLN A 123 7.67 -7.04 6.04
C GLN A 123 6.24 -7.58 5.98
N VAL A 124 5.36 -6.79 5.37
CA VAL A 124 4.01 -7.18 4.91
C VAL A 124 3.89 -6.85 3.43
N VAL A 125 3.25 -7.72 2.64
CA VAL A 125 2.87 -7.39 1.25
C VAL A 125 1.55 -6.64 1.28
N ILE A 126 1.44 -5.55 0.53
CA ILE A 126 0.23 -4.74 0.35
C ILE A 126 0.10 -4.26 -1.09
#